data_AF-A0A101I707-F1
#
_entry.id   AF-A0A101I707-F1
#
_cell.length_a   1.000
_cell.length_b   1.000
_cell.length_c   1.000
_cell.angle_alpha   90.00
_cell.angle_beta   90.00
_cell.angle_gamma   90.00
#
_symmetry.space_group_name_H-M   'P 1'
#
loop_
_entity.id
_entity.type
_entity.pdbx_description
1 polymer ?
#
loop_
_entity_poly.entity_id
_entity_poly.type
_entity_poly.pdbx_seq_one_letter_code
_entity_poly.pdbx_strand_id
1 'polypeptide(L)'
;ESPIYGEVAAGVPESVEVDLGNMILKCYEGIKEQEGFIGEILGSEISHELFLLGKANAMIDDDLWVRIIYRIASRYRNVALRKRLIELLVPLYFGRVASFVSRTGEMTQEDAEKETDRLLEKFVNAKDELISIWEKSSE
;
A
#
# COMPACT_ATOMS: atom_id res chain seq x y z
N GLU A 1 10.64 21.76 12.31
CA GLU A 1 11.35 20.94 11.32
C GLU A 1 12.04 19.79 12.03
N SER A 2 12.02 18.60 11.44
CA SER A 2 12.73 17.44 11.99
C SER A 2 14.20 17.51 11.61
N PRO A 3 15.14 17.26 12.53
CA PRO A 3 16.57 17.29 12.21
C PRO A 3 16.92 16.15 11.23
N ILE A 4 17.58 16.50 10.12
CA ILE A 4 18.17 15.53 9.18
C ILE A 4 19.54 15.12 9.73
N TYR A 5 19.73 13.83 9.96
CA TYR A 5 21.00 13.26 10.40
C TYR A 5 21.64 12.47 9.25
N GLY A 6 22.88 12.82 8.89
CA GLY A 6 23.64 12.23 7.79
C GLY A 6 23.74 13.14 6.57
N GLU A 7 24.66 12.83 5.66
CA GLU A 7 24.72 13.47 4.35
C GLU A 7 23.56 12.95 3.49
N VAL A 8 22.84 13.85 2.82
CA VAL A 8 21.88 13.46 1.80
C VAL A 8 22.70 12.82 0.68
N ALA A 9 22.59 11.50 0.54
CA ALA A 9 23.26 10.78 -0.53
C ALA A 9 22.67 11.24 -1.86
N ALA A 10 23.35 12.17 -2.53
CA ALA A 10 23.05 12.58 -3.90
C ALA A 10 23.52 11.46 -4.85
N GLY A 11 22.75 10.38 -4.90
CA GLY A 11 22.96 9.27 -5.81
C GLY A 11 21.74 9.06 -6.68
N VAL A 12 21.95 8.85 -7.98
CA VAL A 12 20.89 8.35 -8.87
C VAL A 12 20.62 6.89 -8.47
N PRO A 13 19.39 6.53 -8.07
CA PRO A 13 19.02 5.16 -7.78
C PRO A 13 19.31 4.27 -8.99
N GLU A 14 19.78 3.05 -8.76
CA GLU A 14 19.93 2.08 -9.83
C GLU A 14 18.58 1.82 -10.50
N SER A 15 18.57 1.76 -11.83
CA SER A 15 17.37 1.45 -12.59
C SER A 15 16.92 0.02 -12.26
N VAL A 16 15.74 -0.12 -11.70
CA VAL A 16 15.11 -1.43 -11.47
C VAL A 16 14.23 -1.75 -12.65
N GLU A 17 14.56 -2.81 -13.41
CA GLU A 17 13.62 -3.32 -14.42
C GLU A 17 12.44 -3.99 -13.72
N VAL A 18 11.24 -3.48 -14.00
CA VAL A 18 10.01 -3.91 -13.35
C VAL A 18 9.09 -4.60 -14.36
N ASP A 19 8.67 -5.83 -14.05
CA ASP A 19 7.62 -6.51 -14.81
C ASP A 19 6.24 -6.05 -14.32
N LEU A 20 5.76 -4.96 -14.89
CA LEU A 20 4.47 -4.35 -14.53
C LEU A 20 3.30 -5.34 -14.71
N GLY A 21 3.31 -6.12 -15.79
CA GLY A 21 2.26 -7.10 -16.07
C GLY A 21 2.18 -8.19 -15.00
N ASN A 22 3.34 -8.72 -14.59
CA ASN A 22 3.42 -9.71 -13.53
C ASN A 22 3.03 -9.14 -12.15
N MET A 23 3.36 -7.86 -11.86
CA MET A 23 2.92 -7.21 -10.63
C MET A 23 1.39 -7.10 -10.54
N ILE A 24 0.75 -6.67 -11.62
CA ILE A 24 -0.72 -6.59 -11.71
C ILE A 24 -1.33 -7.99 -11.53
N LEU A 25 -0.78 -8.99 -12.22
CA LEU A 25 -1.27 -10.37 -12.13
C LEU A 25 -1.17 -10.93 -10.71
N LYS A 26 -0.02 -10.77 -10.05
CA LYS A 26 0.20 -11.23 -8.67
C LYS A 26 -0.71 -10.53 -7.66
N CYS A 27 -0.98 -9.24 -7.86
CA CYS A 27 -1.95 -8.51 -7.06
C CYS A 27 -3.35 -9.12 -7.20
N TYR A 28 -3.81 -9.29 -8.44
CA TYR A 28 -5.12 -9.88 -8.73
C TYR A 28 -5.27 -11.29 -8.15
N GLU A 29 -4.29 -12.16 -8.39
CA GLU A 29 -4.29 -13.54 -7.87
C GLU A 29 -4.31 -13.55 -6.34
N GLY A 30 -3.47 -12.74 -5.69
CA GLY A 30 -3.44 -12.67 -4.23
C GLY A 30 -4.74 -12.12 -3.61
N ILE A 31 -5.41 -11.16 -4.25
CA ILE A 31 -6.74 -10.69 -3.83
C ILE A 31 -7.75 -11.84 -3.89
N LYS A 32 -7.74 -12.65 -4.96
CA LYS A 32 -8.66 -13.78 -5.14
C LYS A 32 -8.37 -14.93 -4.19
N GLU A 33 -7.10 -15.26 -3.98
CA GLU A 33 -6.68 -16.30 -3.03
C GLU A 33 -7.05 -15.97 -1.59
N GLN A 34 -7.07 -14.68 -1.23
CA GLN A 34 -7.30 -14.23 0.14
C GLN A 34 -8.65 -13.51 0.35
N GLU A 35 -9.62 -13.69 -0.56
CA GLU A 35 -10.90 -12.97 -0.57
C GLU A 35 -11.63 -13.02 0.79
N GLY A 36 -11.73 -14.21 1.39
CA GLY A 36 -12.37 -14.39 2.70
C GLY A 36 -11.66 -13.64 3.84
N PHE A 37 -10.32 -13.59 3.80
CA PHE A 37 -9.54 -12.89 4.81
C PHE A 37 -9.59 -11.38 4.64
N ILE A 38 -9.58 -10.90 3.39
CA ILE A 38 -9.76 -9.50 3.05
C ILE A 38 -11.08 -9.00 3.62
N GLY A 39 -12.18 -9.74 3.38
CA GLY A 39 -13.50 -9.39 3.91
C GLY A 39 -13.55 -9.28 5.43
N GLU A 40 -12.87 -10.20 6.14
CA GLU A 40 -12.80 -10.22 7.60
C GLU A 40 -11.95 -9.08 8.17
N ILE A 41 -10.79 -8.81 7.57
CA ILE A 41 -9.77 -7.93 8.13
C ILE A 41 -9.94 -6.49 7.69
N LEU A 42 -10.22 -6.27 6.40
CA LEU A 42 -10.15 -4.96 5.79
C LEU A 42 -11.45 -4.15 5.94
N GLY A 43 -12.57 -4.83 6.21
CA GLY A 43 -13.89 -4.21 6.27
C GLY A 43 -14.52 -4.04 4.88
N SER A 44 -15.82 -3.76 4.85
CA SER A 44 -16.64 -3.85 3.63
C SER A 44 -16.22 -2.88 2.53
N GLU A 45 -15.88 -1.64 2.88
CA GLU A 45 -15.52 -0.59 1.92
C GLU A 45 -14.22 -0.93 1.17
N ILE A 46 -13.13 -1.15 1.92
CA ILE A 46 -11.81 -1.50 1.36
C ILE A 46 -11.90 -2.82 0.56
N SER A 47 -12.62 -3.81 1.11
CA SER A 47 -12.78 -5.11 0.43
C SER A 47 -13.54 -4.96 -0.89
N HIS A 48 -14.60 -4.15 -0.91
CA HIS A 48 -15.38 -3.91 -2.12
C HIS A 48 -14.51 -3.30 -3.22
N GLU A 49 -13.74 -2.27 -2.91
CA GLU A 49 -12.83 -1.64 -3.87
C GLU A 49 -11.76 -2.61 -4.40
N LEU A 50 -11.15 -3.40 -3.51
CA LEU A 50 -10.21 -4.45 -3.91
C LEU A 50 -10.85 -5.49 -4.83
N PHE A 51 -12.11 -5.86 -4.60
CA PHE A 51 -12.79 -6.88 -5.40
C PHE A 51 -13.32 -6.36 -6.74
N LEU A 52 -13.41 -5.04 -6.91
CA LEU A 52 -13.69 -4.41 -8.21
C LEU A 52 -12.46 -4.40 -9.13
N LEU A 53 -11.25 -4.63 -8.60
CA LEU A 53 -10.04 -4.71 -9.40
C LEU A 53 -10.08 -5.93 -10.34
N GLY A 54 -9.84 -5.69 -11.62
CA GLY A 54 -9.80 -6.72 -12.65
C GLY A 54 -8.40 -7.26 -12.89
N LYS A 55 -8.32 -8.41 -13.57
CA LYS A 55 -7.05 -9.09 -13.90
C LYS A 55 -6.07 -8.22 -14.69
N ALA A 56 -6.56 -7.26 -15.47
CA ALA A 56 -5.74 -6.37 -16.30
C ALA A 56 -5.35 -5.06 -15.60
N ASN A 57 -5.95 -4.73 -14.45
CA ASN A 57 -5.84 -3.42 -13.83
C ASN A 57 -5.87 -3.47 -12.29
N ALA A 58 -5.38 -4.56 -11.68
CA ALA A 58 -5.22 -4.69 -10.24
C ALA A 58 -4.08 -3.82 -9.70
N MET A 59 -4.29 -2.52 -9.78
CA MET A 59 -3.45 -1.45 -9.25
C MET A 59 -4.17 -0.81 -8.07
N ILE A 60 -3.42 -0.54 -7.01
CA ILE A 60 -3.96 0.07 -5.79
C ILE A 60 -3.51 1.52 -5.77
N ASP A 61 -4.47 2.46 -5.78
CA ASP A 61 -4.16 3.88 -5.67
C ASP A 61 -3.73 4.25 -4.24
N ASP A 62 -3.25 5.49 -4.09
CA ASP A 62 -2.65 5.95 -2.85
C ASP A 62 -3.67 6.04 -1.70
N ASP A 63 -4.93 6.40 -1.98
CA ASP A 63 -5.97 6.54 -0.97
C ASP A 63 -6.44 5.17 -0.45
N LEU A 64 -6.62 4.21 -1.36
CA LEU A 64 -6.88 2.82 -1.00
C LEU A 64 -5.70 2.20 -0.25
N TRP A 65 -4.47 2.47 -0.68
CA TRP A 65 -3.26 1.98 0.00
C TRP A 65 -3.14 2.47 1.45
N VAL A 66 -3.37 3.77 1.69
CA VAL A 66 -3.32 4.34 3.05
C VAL A 66 -4.33 3.66 3.97
N ARG A 67 -5.59 3.51 3.51
CA ARG A 67 -6.64 2.82 4.28
C ARG A 67 -6.30 1.36 4.56
N ILE A 68 -5.75 0.64 3.57
CA ILE A 68 -5.26 -0.75 3.74
C ILE A 68 -4.20 -0.82 4.83
N ILE A 69 -3.17 0.04 4.76
CA ILE A 69 -2.07 0.04 5.73
C ILE A 69 -2.56 0.33 7.14
N TYR A 70 -3.44 1.30 7.31
CA TYR A 70 -4.00 1.63 8.64
C TYR A 70 -4.86 0.52 9.21
N ARG A 71 -5.63 -0.14 8.36
CA ARG A 71 -6.42 -1.30 8.78
C ARG A 71 -5.53 -2.49 9.14
N ILE A 72 -4.50 -2.79 8.36
CA ILE A 72 -3.53 -3.85 8.68
C ILE A 72 -2.75 -3.52 9.97
N ALA A 73 -2.28 -2.28 10.12
CA ALA A 73 -1.53 -1.83 11.29
C ALA A 73 -2.35 -2.01 12.58
N SER A 74 -3.62 -1.60 12.58
CA SER A 74 -4.49 -1.77 13.76
C SER A 74 -4.69 -3.24 14.14
N ARG A 75 -4.78 -4.15 13.16
CA ARG A 75 -4.92 -5.60 13.39
C ARG A 75 -3.63 -6.29 13.78
N TYR A 76 -2.47 -5.72 13.45
CA TYR A 76 -1.14 -6.31 13.71
C TYR A 76 -0.81 -6.50 15.20
N ARG A 77 -1.55 -5.82 16.10
CA ARG A 77 -1.45 -6.01 17.55
C ARG A 77 -1.82 -7.44 17.98
N ASN A 78 -2.74 -8.08 17.26
CA ASN A 78 -3.06 -9.49 17.47
C ASN A 78 -1.94 -10.36 16.91
N VAL A 79 -1.14 -10.94 17.81
CA VAL A 79 0.02 -11.78 17.48
C VAL A 79 -0.36 -12.96 16.56
N ALA A 80 -1.55 -13.54 16.74
CA ALA A 80 -2.01 -14.66 15.92
C ALA A 80 -2.25 -14.27 14.45
N LEU A 81 -2.53 -12.99 14.18
CA LEU A 81 -2.81 -12.51 12.83
C LEU A 81 -1.56 -12.02 12.09
N ARG A 82 -0.46 -11.69 12.78
CA ARG A 82 0.71 -11.03 12.19
C ARG A 82 1.23 -11.69 10.93
N LYS A 83 1.43 -13.01 10.96
CA LYS A 83 1.93 -13.77 9.81
C LYS A 83 1.01 -13.60 8.59
N ARG A 84 -0.29 -13.84 8.78
CA ARG A 84 -1.29 -13.73 7.71
C ARG A 84 -1.44 -12.29 7.20
N LEU A 85 -1.33 -11.29 8.07
CA LEU A 85 -1.38 -9.89 7.67
C LEU A 85 -0.19 -9.51 6.77
N ILE A 86 1.01 -10.01 7.07
CA ILE A 86 2.18 -9.80 6.20
C ILE A 86 2.01 -10.57 4.88
N GLU A 87 1.53 -11.81 4.93
CA GLU A 87 1.23 -12.60 3.72
C GLU A 87 0.18 -11.93 2.82
N LEU A 88 -0.82 -11.27 3.41
CA LEU A 88 -1.80 -10.46 2.68
C LEU A 88 -1.18 -9.19 2.08
N LEU A 89 -0.25 -8.56 2.80
CA LEU A 89 0.35 -7.30 2.36
C LEU A 89 1.24 -7.48 1.11
N VAL A 90 1.85 -8.64 0.92
CA VAL A 90 2.71 -8.94 -0.24
C VAL A 90 2.01 -8.72 -1.60
N PRO A 91 0.87 -9.38 -1.90
CA PRO A 91 0.18 -9.15 -3.18
C PRO A 91 -0.37 -7.73 -3.31
N LEU A 92 -0.87 -7.12 -2.22
CA LEU A 92 -1.36 -5.74 -2.25
C LEU A 92 -0.23 -4.75 -2.53
N TYR A 93 0.98 -5.01 -2.03
CA TYR A 93 2.15 -4.20 -2.33
C TYR A 93 2.51 -4.25 -3.81
N PHE A 94 2.37 -5.40 -4.48
CA PHE A 94 2.53 -5.45 -5.94
C PHE A 94 1.53 -4.53 -6.66
N GLY A 95 0.27 -4.50 -6.21
CA GLY A 95 -0.74 -3.58 -6.74
C GLY A 95 -0.36 -2.10 -6.55
N ARG A 96 0.14 -1.74 -5.37
CA ARG A 96 0.63 -0.38 -5.10
C ARG A 96 1.84 -0.03 -5.97
N VAL A 97 2.81 -0.93 -6.09
CA VAL A 97 4.02 -0.66 -6.89
C VAL A 97 3.67 -0.57 -8.36
N ALA A 98 2.78 -1.44 -8.87
CA ALA A 98 2.27 -1.35 -10.23
C ALA A 98 1.62 0.02 -10.49
N SER A 99 0.79 0.48 -9.56
CA SER A 99 0.17 1.81 -9.58
C SER A 99 1.21 2.93 -9.68
N PHE A 100 2.24 2.90 -8.82
CA PHE A 100 3.33 3.88 -8.83
C PHE A 100 4.13 3.85 -10.14
N VAL A 101 4.66 2.68 -10.53
CA VAL A 101 5.46 2.50 -11.75
C VAL A 101 4.69 2.91 -13.00
N SER A 102 3.38 2.63 -13.06
CA SER A 102 2.54 3.03 -14.20
C SER A 102 2.48 4.55 -14.40
N ARG A 103 2.62 5.33 -13.33
CA ARG A 103 2.60 6.80 -13.37
C ARG A 103 4.00 7.41 -13.52
N THR A 104 5.02 6.76 -12.94
CA THR A 104 6.37 7.33 -12.84
C THR A 104 7.36 6.80 -13.87
N GLY A 105 6.99 5.81 -14.70
CA GLY A 105 7.92 5.14 -15.62
C GLY A 105 8.65 6.07 -16.59
N GLU A 106 8.01 7.16 -17.01
CA GLU A 106 8.58 8.19 -17.91
C GLU A 106 8.96 9.48 -17.18
N MET A 107 8.85 9.51 -15.84
CA MET A 107 9.14 10.70 -15.04
C MET A 107 10.63 10.83 -14.76
N THR A 108 11.06 12.06 -14.50
CA THR A 108 12.37 12.29 -13.88
C THR A 108 12.36 11.72 -12.45
N GLN A 109 13.55 11.45 -11.91
CA GLN A 109 13.68 11.02 -10.52
C GLN A 109 13.05 12.04 -9.56
N GLU A 110 13.30 13.34 -9.76
CA GLU A 110 12.75 14.41 -8.92
C GLU A 110 11.21 14.43 -8.94
N ASP A 111 10.59 14.16 -10.10
CA ASP A 111 9.13 14.10 -10.19
C ASP A 111 8.57 12.82 -9.56
N ALA A 112 9.26 11.69 -9.68
CA ALA A 112 8.89 10.45 -8.99
C ALA A 112 9.01 10.59 -7.46
N GLU A 113 9.98 11.35 -6.96
CA GLU A 113 10.12 11.70 -5.53
C GLU A 113 8.92 12.53 -5.06
N LYS A 114 8.46 13.51 -5.85
CA LYS A 114 7.23 14.27 -5.53
C LYS A 114 5.99 13.39 -5.42
N GLU A 115 5.88 12.31 -6.21
CA GLU A 115 4.78 11.35 -6.04
C GLU A 115 4.88 10.59 -4.70
N THR A 116 6.09 10.35 -4.21
CA THR A 116 6.31 9.76 -2.87
C THR A 116 5.92 10.74 -1.77
N ASP A 117 6.26 12.02 -1.91
CA ASP A 117 5.87 13.07 -0.96
C ASP A 117 4.35 13.23 -0.89
N ARG A 118 3.64 13.19 -2.03
CA ARG A 118 2.17 13.20 -2.07
C ARG A 118 1.55 12.03 -1.31
N LEU A 119 2.13 10.83 -1.44
CA LEU A 119 1.69 9.67 -0.67
C LEU A 119 1.92 9.89 0.84
N LEU A 120 3.05 10.47 1.22
CA LEU A 120 3.34 10.81 2.62
C LEU A 120 2.34 11.82 3.19
N GLU A 121 1.99 12.85 2.42
CA GLU A 121 0.94 13.80 2.81
C GLU A 121 -0.40 13.10 3.03
N LYS A 122 -0.79 12.15 2.17
CA LYS A 122 -2.02 11.35 2.36
C LYS A 122 -1.98 10.55 3.66
N PHE A 123 -0.85 9.92 3.98
CA PHE A 123 -0.69 9.27 5.29
C PHE A 123 -0.85 10.27 6.44
N VAL A 124 -0.17 11.41 6.40
CA VAL A 124 -0.26 12.41 7.47
C VAL A 124 -1.69 12.92 7.65
N ASN A 125 -2.37 13.24 6.55
CA ASN A 125 -3.74 13.75 6.56
C ASN A 125 -4.76 12.72 7.05
N ALA A 126 -4.54 11.43 6.77
CA ALA A 126 -5.41 10.35 7.23
C ALA A 126 -5.10 9.89 8.66
N LYS A 127 -4.08 10.43 9.34
CA LYS A 127 -3.60 9.92 10.64
C LYS A 127 -4.69 9.85 11.71
N ASP A 128 -5.64 10.78 11.72
CA ASP A 128 -6.77 10.77 12.67
C ASP A 128 -7.66 9.52 12.50
N GLU A 129 -7.76 8.98 11.28
CA GLU A 129 -8.44 7.71 11.02
C GLU A 129 -7.71 6.54 11.68
N LEU A 130 -6.38 6.48 11.59
CA LEU A 130 -5.58 5.46 12.27
C LEU A 130 -5.81 5.51 13.78
N ILE A 131 -5.77 6.70 14.38
CA ILE A 131 -6.02 6.87 15.83
C ILE A 131 -7.41 6.35 16.19
N SER A 132 -8.44 6.77 15.46
CA SER A 132 -9.84 6.35 15.66
C SER A 132 -10.01 4.83 15.59
N ILE A 133 -9.39 4.18 14.60
CA ILE A 133 -9.45 2.71 14.45
C ILE A 133 -8.66 2.01 15.57
N TRP A 134 -7.53 2.59 15.96
CA TRP A 134 -6.64 2.03 16.98
C TRP A 134 -7.27 2.05 18.38
N GLU A 135 -7.96 3.13 18.74
CA GLU A 135 -8.69 3.26 20.00
C GLU A 135 -9.87 2.28 20.06
N LYS A 136 -10.69 2.22 19.01
CA LYS A 136 -11.83 1.27 18.93
C LYS A 136 -11.44 -0.20 18.94
N SER A 137 -10.20 -0.52 18.54
CA SER A 137 -9.69 -1.90 18.55
C SER A 137 -9.02 -2.27 19.89
N SER A 138 -8.93 -1.34 20.84
CA SER A 138 -8.33 -1.53 22.16
C SER A 138 -9.36 -1.81 23.27
N GLU A 139 -10.65 -1.76 22.94
CA GLU A 139 -11.77 -2.25 23.76
C GLU A 139 -12.16 -3.68 23.37
#